data_AF-A0A0L8L6W2-F1
#
_entry.id   AF-A0A0L8L6W2-F1
#
_cell.length_a   1.000
_cell.length_b   1.000
_cell.length_c   1.000
_cell.angle_alpha   90.00
_cell.angle_beta   90.00
_cell.angle_gamma   90.00
#
_symmetry.space_group_name_H-M   'P 1'
#
loop_
_entity.id
_entity.type
_entity.pdbx_description
1 polymer ?
#
loop_
_entity_poly.entity_id
_entity_poly.type
_entity_poly.pdbx_seq_one_letter_code
_entity_poly.pdbx_strand_id
1 'polypeptide(L)'
;MIQRDVVLDGLDAPQHAARTVLADVLDGKAEDRLFDAMLVASELIANAIQHSSGAVLLRVEAYEFGAALGVVDRGADITAVPVRPSNSSVDEATVAASGRGLFIVDSLASAWSVEEVEYGKIVIAVLALTAGPRR
;
A
#
# COMPACT_ATOMS: atom_id res chain seq x y z
N MET A 1 4.49 15.03 -11.34
CA MET A 1 4.45 14.21 -10.12
C MET A 1 3.59 14.93 -9.11
N ILE A 2 2.61 14.24 -8.52
CA ILE A 2 1.79 14.74 -7.41
C ILE A 2 2.13 13.90 -6.19
N GLN A 3 2.37 14.54 -5.05
CA GLN A 3 2.56 13.83 -3.78
C GLN A 3 1.54 14.32 -2.75
N ARG A 4 0.95 13.38 -2.00
CA ARG A 4 0.01 13.66 -0.92
C ARG A 4 0.27 12.75 0.27
N ASP A 5 0.41 13.36 1.44
CA ASP A 5 0.58 12.66 2.71
C ASP A 5 -0.71 12.84 3.54
N VAL A 6 -1.23 11.75 4.09
CA VAL A 6 -2.42 11.70 4.96
C VAL A 6 -2.03 11.08 6.28
N VAL A 7 -2.25 11.82 7.37
CA VAL A 7 -2.07 11.30 8.73
C VAL A 7 -3.20 10.32 9.01
N LEU A 8 -2.84 9.08 9.32
CA LEU A 8 -3.75 7.99 9.67
C LEU A 8 -3.86 7.78 11.18
N ASP A 9 -2.85 8.24 11.93
CA ASP A 9 -2.77 8.07 13.36
C ASP A 9 -3.98 8.69 14.08
N GLY A 10 -4.61 7.90 14.95
CA GLY A 10 -5.79 8.33 15.71
C GLY A 10 -7.09 8.47 14.92
N LEU A 11 -7.13 8.10 13.63
CA LEU A 11 -8.38 8.06 12.88
C LEU A 11 -9.22 6.82 13.22
N ASP A 12 -10.53 7.00 13.38
CA ASP A 12 -11.47 5.88 13.55
C ASP A 12 -11.64 5.03 12.28
N ALA A 13 -11.41 5.65 11.10
CA ALA A 13 -11.59 5.01 9.79
C ALA A 13 -10.46 5.35 8.80
N PRO A 14 -9.21 4.91 9.07
CA PRO A 14 -8.04 5.28 8.27
C PRO A 14 -8.15 4.82 6.81
N GLN A 15 -8.81 3.69 6.54
CA GLN A 15 -9.03 3.20 5.17
C GLN A 15 -10.04 4.08 4.40
N HIS A 16 -10.99 4.74 5.09
CA HIS A 16 -11.88 5.68 4.42
C HIS A 16 -11.12 6.94 3.99
N ALA A 17 -10.28 7.49 4.87
CA ALA A 17 -9.40 8.61 4.52
C ALA A 17 -8.47 8.29 3.35
N ALA A 18 -7.90 7.08 3.33
CA ALA A 18 -7.09 6.57 2.22
C ALA A 18 -7.85 6.54 0.89
N ARG A 19 -9.09 6.03 0.89
CA ARG A 19 -9.92 6.00 -0.32
C ARG A 19 -10.22 7.40 -0.85
N THR A 20 -10.55 8.34 0.04
CA THR A 20 -10.83 9.73 -0.35
C THR A 20 -9.62 10.39 -1.00
N VAL A 21 -8.43 10.27 -0.42
CA VAL A 21 -7.23 10.89 -1.02
C VAL A 21 -6.83 10.22 -2.33
N LEU A 22 -7.01 8.91 -2.46
CA LEU A 22 -6.70 8.20 -3.70
C LEU A 22 -7.64 8.60 -4.84
N ALA A 23 -8.94 8.76 -4.55
CA ALA A 23 -9.90 9.27 -5.51
C ALA A 23 -9.51 10.66 -6.03
N ASP A 24 -9.08 11.55 -5.13
CA ASP A 24 -8.62 12.90 -5.48
C ASP A 24 -7.32 12.91 -6.30
N VAL A 25 -6.30 12.15 -5.85
CA VAL A 25 -4.97 12.16 -6.47
C VAL A 25 -4.95 11.45 -7.83
N LEU A 26 -5.77 10.40 -8.01
CA LEU A 26 -5.81 9.60 -9.24
C LEU A 26 -6.93 10.02 -10.21
N ASP A 27 -7.72 11.03 -9.88
CA ASP A 27 -8.79 11.56 -10.73
C ASP A 27 -8.25 11.93 -12.13
N GLY A 28 -8.92 11.44 -13.17
CA GLY A 28 -8.52 11.63 -14.57
C GLY A 28 -7.16 11.05 -14.99
N LYS A 29 -6.46 10.31 -14.12
CA LYS A 29 -5.15 9.70 -14.41
C LYS A 29 -5.21 8.19 -14.58
N ALA A 30 -6.01 7.52 -13.74
CA ALA A 30 -6.03 6.07 -13.67
C ALA A 30 -7.33 5.52 -13.08
N GLU A 31 -8.46 5.89 -13.68
CA GLU A 31 -9.79 5.44 -13.24
C GLU A 31 -9.89 3.91 -13.15
N ASP A 32 -9.34 3.20 -14.13
CA ASP A 32 -9.34 1.73 -14.18
C ASP A 32 -8.50 1.08 -13.06
N ARG A 33 -7.57 1.83 -12.44
CA ARG A 33 -6.68 1.36 -11.37
C ARG A 33 -7.03 1.94 -10.01
N LEU A 34 -8.03 2.81 -9.92
CA LEU A 34 -8.41 3.44 -8.67
C LEU A 34 -8.85 2.39 -7.63
N PHE A 35 -9.64 1.40 -8.05
CA PHE A 35 -10.06 0.30 -7.17
C PHE A 35 -8.87 -0.54 -6.68
N ASP A 36 -7.93 -0.88 -7.57
CA ASP A 36 -6.71 -1.61 -7.21
C ASP A 36 -5.89 -0.83 -6.18
N ALA A 37 -5.68 0.47 -6.41
CA ALA A 37 -4.95 1.34 -5.50
C ALA A 37 -5.64 1.45 -4.13
N MET A 38 -6.97 1.61 -4.11
CA MET A 38 -7.76 1.64 -2.87
C MET A 38 -7.66 0.33 -2.08
N LEU A 39 -7.68 -0.81 -2.78
CA LEU A 39 -7.57 -2.12 -2.16
C LEU A 39 -6.17 -2.33 -1.60
N VAL A 40 -5.12 -2.05 -2.38
CA VAL A 40 -3.72 -2.12 -1.93
C VAL A 40 -3.49 -1.23 -0.71
N ALA A 41 -3.93 0.03 -0.72
CA ALA A 41 -3.80 0.91 0.44
C ALA A 41 -4.56 0.37 1.68
N SER A 42 -5.76 -0.18 1.47
CA SER A 42 -6.55 -0.75 2.56
C SER A 42 -5.84 -1.95 3.21
N GLU A 43 -5.24 -2.83 2.40
CA GLU A 43 -4.48 -3.98 2.88
C GLU A 43 -3.19 -3.55 3.58
N LEU A 44 -2.45 -2.56 3.06
CA LEU A 44 -1.25 -2.04 3.73
C LEU A 44 -1.59 -1.41 5.09
N ILE A 45 -2.66 -0.64 5.18
CA ILE A 45 -3.14 -0.07 6.44
C ILE A 45 -3.59 -1.17 7.41
N ALA A 46 -4.34 -2.16 6.91
CA ALA A 46 -4.78 -3.29 7.72
C ALA A 46 -3.59 -4.09 8.28
N ASN A 47 -2.56 -4.32 7.46
CA ASN A 47 -1.33 -4.98 7.88
C ASN A 47 -0.59 -4.17 8.95
N ALA A 48 -0.46 -2.86 8.77
CA ALA A 48 0.17 -1.98 9.76
C ALA A 48 -0.59 -1.97 11.10
N ILE A 49 -1.92 -2.03 11.08
CA ILE A 49 -2.75 -2.11 12.30
C ILE A 49 -2.66 -3.49 12.97
N GLN A 50 -2.66 -4.57 12.20
CA GLN A 50 -2.70 -5.94 12.73
C GLN A 50 -1.33 -6.45 13.17
N HIS A 51 -0.27 -6.06 12.49
CA HIS A 51 1.07 -6.64 12.65
C HIS A 51 2.13 -5.64 13.13
N SER A 52 1.78 -4.36 13.27
CA SER A 52 2.65 -3.32 13.82
C SER A 52 1.91 -2.50 14.89
N SER A 53 2.57 -1.47 15.43
CA SER A 53 2.02 -0.54 16.42
C SER A 53 1.14 0.56 15.78
N GLY A 54 0.39 0.20 14.73
CA GLY A 54 -0.57 1.06 14.05
C GLY A 54 -0.02 1.77 12.80
N ALA A 55 -0.93 2.10 11.88
CA ALA A 55 -0.65 2.91 10.70
C ALA A 55 -0.60 4.40 11.08
N VAL A 56 0.48 5.08 10.70
CA VAL A 56 0.75 6.48 11.06
C VAL A 56 0.43 7.42 9.90
N LEU A 57 0.88 7.07 8.71
CA LEU A 57 0.83 7.93 7.53
C LEU A 57 0.58 7.10 6.28
N LEU A 58 -0.26 7.59 5.38
CA LEU A 58 -0.29 7.18 3.98
C LEU A 58 0.38 8.26 3.14
N ARG A 59 1.39 7.87 2.35
CA ARG A 59 1.99 8.66 1.28
C ARG A 59 1.50 8.15 -0.06
N VAL A 60 1.00 9.04 -0.90
CA VAL A 60 0.59 8.76 -2.27
C VAL A 60 1.45 9.60 -3.20
N GLU A 61 2.21 8.96 -4.07
CA GLU A 61 2.96 9.62 -5.13
C GLU A 61 2.43 9.16 -6.48
N ALA A 62 1.84 10.08 -7.25
CA ALA A 62 1.35 9.82 -8.60
C ALA A 62 2.30 10.39 -9.65
N TYR A 63 2.74 9.50 -10.54
CA TYR A 63 3.58 9.74 -11.70
C TYR A 63 2.76 9.65 -12.98
N GLU A 64 3.39 9.85 -14.14
CA GLU A 64 2.70 9.77 -15.44
C GLU A 64 2.16 8.36 -15.73
N PHE A 65 2.91 7.32 -15.36
CA PHE A 65 2.60 5.92 -15.67
C PHE A 65 2.58 5.00 -14.43
N GLY A 66 2.56 5.58 -13.23
CA GLY A 66 2.66 4.81 -12.00
C GLY A 66 2.20 5.57 -10.78
N ALA A 67 1.84 4.83 -9.73
CA ALA A 67 1.63 5.37 -8.39
C ALA A 67 2.45 4.57 -7.38
N ALA A 68 3.04 5.25 -6.41
CA ALA A 68 3.63 4.63 -5.23
C ALA A 68 2.77 4.94 -4.00
N LEU A 69 2.36 3.90 -3.28
CA LEU A 69 1.56 3.97 -2.07
C LEU A 69 2.42 3.51 -0.90
N GLY A 70 2.82 4.44 -0.02
CA GLY A 70 3.64 4.17 1.15
C GLY A 70 2.82 4.25 2.43
N VAL A 71 2.77 3.19 3.23
CA VAL A 71 2.19 3.25 4.59
C VAL A 71 3.30 3.20 5.61
N VAL A 72 3.40 4.24 6.43
CA VAL A 72 4.34 4.30 7.56
C VAL A 72 3.67 3.69 8.78
N ASP A 73 4.39 2.81 9.46
CA ASP A 73 4.01 2.25 10.75
C ASP A 73 5.17 2.39 11.77
N ARG A 74 4.86 2.24 13.06
CA ARG A 74 5.82 2.41 14.18
C ARG A 74 6.71 1.18 14.43
N GLY A 75 6.68 0.19 13.55
CA GLY A 75 7.42 -1.06 13.70
C GLY A 75 8.89 -0.86 13.38
N ALA A 76 9.76 -1.19 14.33
CA ALA A 76 11.22 -1.17 14.13
C ALA A 76 11.76 -2.45 13.47
N ASP A 77 10.96 -3.52 13.43
CA ASP A 77 11.37 -4.79 12.84
C ASP A 77 10.89 -4.88 11.37
N ILE A 78 11.85 -4.76 10.45
CA ILE A 78 11.67 -4.98 9.02
C ILE A 78 11.93 -6.43 8.60
N THR A 79 12.54 -7.25 9.47
CA THR A 79 12.88 -8.67 9.19
C THR A 79 11.65 -9.58 9.24
N ALA A 80 10.60 -9.13 9.93
CA ALA A 80 9.32 -9.84 10.03
C ALA A 80 8.44 -9.71 8.77
N VAL A 81 8.78 -8.85 7.80
CA VAL A 81 8.02 -8.78 6.55
C VAL A 81 8.60 -9.80 5.58
N PRO A 82 7.81 -10.78 5.09
CA PRO A 82 8.31 -11.77 4.14
C PRO A 82 8.89 -11.05 2.92
N VAL A 83 10.17 -11.25 2.63
CA VAL A 83 10.74 -10.83 1.34
C VAL A 83 9.88 -11.46 0.26
N ARG A 84 9.45 -10.66 -0.72
CA ARG A 84 8.62 -11.07 -1.88
C ARG A 84 8.85 -12.55 -2.20
N PRO A 85 7.84 -13.44 -2.10
CA PRO A 85 8.04 -14.84 -2.38
C PRO A 85 8.58 -14.97 -3.80
N SER A 86 9.82 -15.39 -3.95
CA SER A 86 10.42 -15.72 -5.23
C SER A 86 9.82 -17.05 -5.69
N ASN A 87 8.57 -17.02 -6.17
CA ASN A 87 7.88 -18.03 -6.97
C ASN A 87 8.09 -19.51 -6.54
N SER A 88 8.29 -19.79 -5.26
CA SER A 88 8.63 -21.13 -4.78
C SER A 88 7.93 -21.37 -3.44
N SER A 89 6.85 -22.14 -3.50
CA SER A 89 6.22 -22.83 -2.36
C SER A 89 5.94 -21.98 -1.12
N VAL A 90 4.82 -21.25 -1.12
CA VAL A 90 4.18 -20.79 0.12
C VAL A 90 3.13 -21.82 0.54
N ASP A 91 3.33 -22.42 1.70
CA ASP A 91 2.47 -23.45 2.28
C ASP A 91 1.09 -22.86 2.65
N GLU A 92 -0.01 -23.56 2.32
CA GLU A 92 -1.40 -23.08 2.47
C GLU A 92 -1.74 -22.59 3.89
N ALA A 93 -1.07 -23.15 4.90
CA ALA A 93 -1.24 -22.78 6.30
C ALA A 93 -0.65 -21.40 6.65
N THR A 94 0.39 -20.94 5.95
CA THR A 94 1.00 -19.60 6.14
C THR A 94 0.15 -18.52 5.48
N VAL A 95 -0.64 -18.88 4.47
CA VAL A 95 -1.53 -17.99 3.73
C VAL A 95 -2.79 -17.62 4.55
N ALA A 96 -3.20 -18.48 5.47
CA ALA A 96 -4.56 -18.48 6.02
C ALA A 96 -4.94 -17.30 6.95
N ALA A 97 -3.98 -16.56 7.54
CA ALA A 97 -4.26 -15.42 8.43
C ALA A 97 -3.54 -14.12 8.02
N SER A 98 -2.22 -14.16 7.84
CA SER A 98 -1.40 -12.98 7.47
C SER A 98 -1.06 -12.90 5.98
N GLY A 99 -1.34 -13.97 5.21
CA GLY A 99 -0.92 -14.07 3.81
C GLY A 99 -1.89 -13.51 2.80
N ARG A 100 -3.18 -13.32 3.14
CA ARG A 100 -4.17 -12.76 2.18
C ARG A 100 -3.89 -11.30 1.83
N GLY A 101 -3.57 -10.46 2.81
CA GLY A 101 -3.31 -9.04 2.58
C GLY A 101 -2.06 -8.83 1.70
N LEU A 102 -0.95 -9.50 2.04
CA LEU A 102 0.26 -9.46 1.21
C LEU A 102 0.06 -10.13 -0.15
N PHE A 103 -0.76 -11.18 -0.26
CA PHE A 103 -1.11 -11.78 -1.55
C PHE A 103 -1.85 -10.81 -2.47
N ILE A 104 -2.79 -10.02 -1.94
CA ILE A 104 -3.48 -8.97 -2.69
C ILE A 104 -2.49 -7.90 -3.16
N VAL A 105 -1.61 -7.43 -2.26
CA VAL A 105 -0.58 -6.46 -2.60
C VAL A 105 0.35 -7.00 -3.70
N ASP A 106 0.83 -8.24 -3.56
CA ASP A 106 1.73 -8.88 -4.53
C ASP A 106 1.06 -9.14 -5.89
N SER A 107 -0.25 -9.38 -5.90
CA SER A 107 -1.02 -9.61 -7.13
C SER A 107 -1.33 -8.33 -7.90
N LEU A 108 -1.52 -7.21 -7.21
CA LEU A 108 -1.96 -5.94 -7.81
C LEU A 108 -0.83 -4.94 -8.03
N ALA A 109 0.19 -4.96 -7.16
CA ALA A 109 1.35 -4.11 -7.29
C ALA A 109 2.34 -4.69 -8.32
N SER A 110 2.96 -3.83 -9.10
CA SER A 110 4.07 -4.20 -9.98
C SER A 110 5.36 -4.51 -9.21
N ALA A 111 5.51 -3.86 -8.05
CA ALA A 111 6.57 -4.12 -7.09
C ALA A 111 6.13 -3.62 -5.72
N TRP A 112 6.72 -4.16 -4.65
CA TRP A 112 6.58 -3.60 -3.32
C TRP A 112 7.88 -3.80 -2.52
N SER A 113 8.15 -2.92 -1.57
CA SER A 113 9.34 -2.91 -0.73
C SER A 113 9.00 -2.49 0.70
N VAL A 114 9.95 -2.70 1.60
CA VAL A 114 9.91 -2.20 2.97
C VAL A 114 11.21 -1.47 3.23
N GLU A 115 11.13 -0.26 3.77
CA GLU A 115 12.28 0.59 4.05
C GLU A 115 12.21 1.09 5.49
N GLU A 116 13.35 1.16 6.17
CA GLU A 116 13.46 1.79 7.49
C GLU A 116 13.34 3.31 7.34
N VAL A 117 12.61 3.94 8.26
CA VAL A 117 12.51 5.39 8.38
C VAL A 117 12.80 5.79 9.83
N GLU A 118 13.10 7.07 10.07
CA GLU A 118 13.60 7.59 11.36
C GLU A 118 12.78 7.14 12.59
N TYR A 119 11.48 6.89 12.43
CA TYR A 119 10.57 6.52 13.52
C TYR A 119 9.76 5.22 13.27
N GLY A 120 10.25 4.33 12.40
CA GLY A 120 9.59 3.05 12.12
C GLY A 120 9.97 2.50 10.75
N LYS A 121 8.98 2.00 10.00
CA LYS A 121 9.18 1.52 8.63
C LYS A 121 8.08 2.04 7.72
N ILE A 122 8.38 2.05 6.43
CA ILE A 122 7.41 2.30 5.37
C ILE A 122 7.29 1.08 4.48
N VAL A 123 6.06 0.61 4.24
CA VAL A 123 5.76 -0.39 3.22
C VAL A 123 5.27 0.33 1.98
N ILE A 124 5.99 0.17 0.86
CA ILE A 124 5.73 0.88 -0.39
C ILE A 124 5.23 -0.14 -1.42
N ALA A 125 4.08 0.13 -2.03
CA ALA A 125 3.57 -0.63 -3.16
C ALA A 125 3.51 0.26 -4.41
N VAL A 126 4.07 -0.22 -5.52
CA VAL A 126 4.10 0.49 -6.81
C VAL A 126 3.06 -0.12 -7.73
N LEU A 127 2.13 0.70 -8.23
CA LEU A 127 1.14 0.31 -9.23
C LEU A 127 1.51 0.93 -10.58
N ALA A 128 1.44 0.13 -11.64
CA ALA A 128 1.46 0.65 -13.00
C ALA A 128 0.12 1.28 -13.33
N LEU A 129 0.13 2.56 -13.68
CA LEU A 129 -1.06 3.25 -14.17
C LEU A 129 -1.03 3.17 -15.69
N THR A 130 -2.02 2.50 -16.26
CA THR A 130 -2.27 2.60 -17.70
C THR A 130 -2.86 3.98 -17.94
N ALA A 131 -2.18 4.80 -18.76
CA ALA A 131 -2.77 6.06 -19.21
C ALA A 131 -4.13 5.74 -19.85
N GLY A 132 -5.20 6.31 -19.29
CA GLY A 132 -6.51 6.25 -19.93
C GLY A 132 -6.41 6.79 -21.37
N PRO A 133 -7.28 6.36 -22.30
CA PRO A 133 -7.29 6.94 -23.64
C PRO A 133 -7.38 8.46 -23.51
N ARG A 134 -6.42 9.18 -24.10
CA ARG A 134 -6.46 10.65 -24.20
C ARG A 134 -7.79 11.01 -24.84
N ARG A 135 -8.73 11.57 -24.07
CA ARG A 135 -9.96 12.16 -24.60
C ARG A 135 -9.63 13.45 -25.33
#